data_AF-A0A6G0HJA5-F1
#
_entry.id   AF-A0A6G0HJA5-F1
#
_cell.length_a   1.000
_cell.length_b   1.000
_cell.length_c   1.000
_cell.angle_alpha   90.00
_cell.angle_beta   90.00
_cell.angle_gamma   90.00
#
_symmetry.space_group_name_H-M   'P 1'
#
loop_
_entity.id
_entity.type
_entity.pdbx_description
1 polymer ?
#
loop_
_entity_poly.entity_id
_entity_poly.type
_entity_poly.pdbx_seq_one_letter_code
_entity_poly.pdbx_strand_id
1 'polypeptide(L)'
;MPLDLALERAMFSCVLRPLRSHLEKALVELHNQDGTCQRLTKNLLHLKGDAAMERLGVRTGVPDSRGVERVKQKLVLMQRTHSPIDKVLLLLQVCKCVHKAMGSLHGQEVSWDDFLPSLSYVIVECNRPHILIEVEYMMELLEPSWLGGEGGYYLTSVYASLCLIQSLDREQPFSGCLTPEAQEALKEWSCRRSREAQRQKENQQSQRCVRILFQDGERSAVRTLQWRAGETSQALAQLCASTFGVSDPQQYTLYWRSGGEMRALPPQAQPQDLASHSEGGPSLSYLRTDHDFSKMRRLTRGGAVDLSESVCEE
;
A
#
# COMPACT_ATOMS: atom_id res chain seq x y z
N MET A 1 6.54 -1.75 16.53
CA MET A 1 6.04 -1.23 15.24
C MET A 1 4.64 -1.78 15.04
N PRO A 2 3.66 -0.97 14.59
CA PRO A 2 2.36 -1.52 14.23
C PRO A 2 2.56 -2.60 13.16
N LEU A 3 1.90 -3.75 13.33
CA LEU A 3 2.02 -4.95 12.50
C LEU A 3 1.85 -4.64 11.01
N ASP A 4 1.02 -3.65 10.70
CA ASP A 4 0.68 -3.18 9.36
C ASP A 4 1.90 -2.64 8.60
N LEU A 5 2.76 -1.85 9.24
CA LEU A 5 3.96 -1.28 8.59
C LEU A 5 5.01 -2.37 8.27
N ALA A 6 5.09 -3.41 9.09
CA ALA A 6 5.99 -4.53 8.85
C ALA A 6 5.49 -5.41 7.69
N LEU A 7 4.18 -5.67 7.63
CA LEU A 7 3.54 -6.39 6.53
C LEU A 7 3.65 -5.61 5.22
N GLU A 8 3.38 -4.31 5.25
CA GLU A 8 3.47 -3.42 4.10
C GLU A 8 4.90 -3.38 3.54
N ARG A 9 5.92 -3.26 4.41
CA ARG A 9 7.33 -3.37 4.03
C ARG A 9 7.69 -4.73 3.42
N ALA A 10 7.12 -5.81 3.94
CA ALA A 10 7.32 -7.15 3.39
C ALA A 10 6.66 -7.29 2.01
N MET A 11 5.44 -6.79 1.83
CA MET A 11 4.74 -6.77 0.54
C MET A 11 5.50 -5.95 -0.50
N PHE A 12 5.99 -4.76 -0.15
CA PHE A 12 6.82 -3.96 -1.04
C PHE A 12 8.12 -4.69 -1.43
N SER A 13 8.72 -5.41 -0.49
CA SER A 13 9.98 -6.14 -0.76
C SER A 13 9.75 -7.39 -1.61
N CYS A 14 8.65 -8.12 -1.41
CA CYS A 14 8.38 -9.39 -2.09
C CYS A 14 7.63 -9.22 -3.42
N VAL A 15 6.82 -8.17 -3.57
CA VAL A 15 5.97 -7.95 -4.75
C VAL A 15 6.45 -6.78 -5.59
N LEU A 16 6.60 -5.60 -4.99
CA LEU A 16 6.95 -4.40 -5.77
C LEU A 16 8.40 -4.42 -6.26
N ARG A 17 9.35 -4.91 -5.45
CA ARG A 17 10.77 -4.95 -5.85
C ARG A 17 11.00 -5.78 -7.13
N PRO A 18 10.47 -7.02 -7.28
CA PRO A 18 10.57 -7.76 -8.54
C PRO A 18 9.85 -7.10 -9.73
N LEU A 19 8.72 -6.43 -9.47
CA LEU A 19 7.88 -5.82 -10.52
C LEU A 19 8.36 -4.43 -10.94
N ARG A 20 9.18 -3.76 -10.13
CA ARG A 20 9.58 -2.36 -10.33
C ARG A 20 10.09 -2.08 -11.75
N SER A 21 11.02 -2.90 -12.23
CA SER A 21 11.63 -2.71 -13.55
C SER A 21 10.64 -2.91 -14.69
N HIS A 22 9.64 -3.78 -14.51
CA HIS A 22 8.58 -4.00 -15.50
C HIS A 22 7.59 -2.83 -15.52
N LEU A 23 7.17 -2.36 -14.34
CA LEU A 23 6.31 -1.19 -14.21
C LEU A 23 6.97 0.07 -14.79
N GLU A 24 8.25 0.28 -14.49
CA GLU A 24 9.01 1.41 -15.01
C GLU A 24 9.11 1.38 -16.54
N LYS A 25 9.46 0.22 -17.12
CA LYS A 25 9.51 0.05 -18.57
C LYS A 25 8.15 0.30 -19.21
N ALA A 26 7.07 -0.22 -18.62
CA ALA A 26 5.73 -0.02 -19.15
C ALA A 26 5.31 1.45 -19.13
N LEU A 27 5.55 2.17 -18.03
CA LEU A 27 5.24 3.60 -17.92
C LEU A 27 6.08 4.44 -18.89
N VAL A 28 7.38 4.18 -18.98
CA VAL A 28 8.27 4.88 -19.93
C VAL A 28 7.83 4.64 -21.37
N GLU A 29 7.45 3.42 -21.72
CA GLU A 29 6.95 3.09 -23.06
C GLU A 29 5.65 3.83 -23.38
N LEU A 30 4.69 3.83 -22.46
CA LEU A 30 3.43 4.59 -22.60
C LEU A 30 3.71 6.09 -22.84
N HIS A 31 4.63 6.68 -22.06
CA HIS A 31 4.95 8.10 -22.19
C HIS A 31 5.88 8.46 -23.35
N ASN A 32 6.56 7.48 -23.93
CA ASN A 32 7.27 7.66 -25.18
C ASN A 32 6.28 7.64 -26.36
N GLN A 33 5.22 6.83 -26.28
CA GLN A 33 4.20 6.73 -27.31
C GLN A 33 3.29 7.97 -27.37
N ASP A 34 2.91 8.55 -26.23
CA ASP A 34 2.04 9.72 -26.15
C ASP A 34 2.77 11.09 -26.30
N GLY A 35 4.11 11.05 -26.44
CA GLY A 35 4.96 12.24 -26.58
C GLY A 35 5.27 12.97 -25.26
N THR A 36 4.75 12.48 -24.12
CA THR A 36 4.83 13.15 -22.82
C THR A 36 6.26 13.22 -22.30
N CYS A 37 7.01 12.12 -22.39
CA CYS A 37 8.43 12.11 -22.00
C CYS A 37 9.28 13.05 -22.86
N GLN A 38 9.01 13.12 -24.17
CA GLN A 38 9.73 13.98 -25.10
C GLN A 38 9.45 15.46 -24.82
N ARG A 39 8.17 15.85 -24.65
CA ARG A 39 7.78 17.22 -24.28
C ARG A 39 8.44 17.66 -22.97
N LEU A 40 8.33 16.83 -21.94
CA LEU A 40 8.93 17.13 -20.64
C LEU A 40 10.46 17.29 -20.75
N THR A 41 11.14 16.36 -21.42
CA THR A 41 12.60 16.39 -21.59
C THR A 41 13.03 17.63 -22.37
N LYS A 42 12.33 17.97 -23.45
CA LYS A 42 12.58 19.18 -24.23
C LYS A 42 12.46 20.44 -23.37
N ASN A 43 11.38 20.58 -22.60
CA ASN A 43 11.13 21.77 -21.80
C ASN A 43 12.12 21.90 -20.64
N LEU A 44 12.46 20.80 -19.96
CA LEU A 44 13.49 20.79 -18.91
C LEU A 44 14.89 21.17 -19.44
N LEU A 45 15.21 20.83 -20.69
CA LEU A 45 16.50 21.18 -21.29
C LEU A 45 16.58 22.64 -21.71
N HIS A 46 15.47 23.20 -22.22
CA HIS A 46 15.42 24.54 -22.81
C HIS A 46 15.19 25.65 -21.78
N LEU A 47 14.44 25.36 -20.71
CA LEU A 47 14.16 26.31 -19.64
C LEU A 47 15.27 26.24 -18.59
N LYS A 48 15.99 27.34 -18.36
CA LYS A 48 16.99 27.45 -17.28
C LYS A 48 17.11 28.87 -16.76
N GLY A 49 17.52 29.01 -15.51
CA GLY A 49 17.84 30.30 -14.88
C GLY A 49 16.70 31.31 -15.00
N ASP A 50 17.06 32.57 -15.28
CA ASP A 50 16.11 33.69 -15.29
C ASP A 50 14.95 33.48 -16.28
N ALA A 51 15.22 32.89 -17.45
CA ALA A 51 14.18 32.58 -18.44
C ALA A 51 13.16 31.57 -17.91
N ALA A 52 13.60 30.58 -17.11
CA ALA A 52 12.67 29.65 -16.46
C ALA A 52 11.85 30.35 -15.38
N MET A 53 12.46 31.24 -14.59
CA MET A 53 11.77 32.02 -13.56
C MET A 53 10.65 32.89 -14.15
N GLU A 54 10.94 33.61 -15.23
CA GLU A 54 9.96 34.47 -15.91
C GLU A 54 8.81 33.64 -16.48
N ARG A 55 9.11 32.55 -17.20
CA ARG A 55 8.07 31.72 -17.84
C ARG A 55 7.16 31.00 -16.85
N LEU A 56 7.71 30.60 -15.72
CA LEU A 56 6.95 29.96 -14.63
C LEU A 56 6.25 30.99 -13.73
N GLY A 57 6.58 32.27 -13.83
CA GLY A 57 6.01 33.33 -12.98
C GLY A 57 6.47 33.23 -11.53
N VAL A 58 7.75 32.90 -11.29
CA VAL A 58 8.31 32.79 -9.94
C VAL A 58 8.41 34.17 -9.29
N ARG A 59 7.74 34.35 -8.15
CA ARG A 59 7.69 35.64 -7.40
C ARG A 59 8.37 35.58 -6.03
N THR A 60 8.87 34.41 -5.64
CA THR A 60 9.45 34.17 -4.32
C THR A 60 10.89 33.67 -4.42
N GLY A 61 11.54 33.50 -3.26
CA GLY A 61 12.91 32.99 -3.20
C GLY A 61 13.02 31.55 -3.69
N VAL A 62 14.04 31.28 -4.49
CA VAL A 62 14.36 29.94 -5.01
C VAL A 62 15.65 29.41 -4.38
N PRO A 63 15.82 28.07 -4.29
CA PRO A 63 17.05 27.49 -3.78
C PRO A 63 18.28 27.93 -4.58
N ASP A 64 19.38 28.19 -3.88
CA ASP A 64 20.68 28.43 -4.48
C ASP A 64 21.22 27.16 -5.17
N SER A 65 22.35 27.26 -5.88
CA SER A 65 22.93 26.12 -6.61
C SER A 65 23.20 24.91 -5.71
N ARG A 66 23.56 25.13 -4.44
CA ARG A 66 23.76 24.07 -3.44
C ARG A 66 22.42 23.44 -3.02
N GLY A 67 21.38 24.25 -2.85
CA GLY A 67 20.01 23.80 -2.62
C GLY A 67 19.50 22.91 -3.75
N VAL A 68 19.64 23.37 -5.00
CA VAL A 68 19.27 22.60 -6.19
C VAL A 68 20.05 21.28 -6.25
N GLU A 69 21.35 21.28 -5.98
CA GLU A 69 22.14 20.04 -5.99
C GLU A 69 21.68 19.04 -4.92
N ARG A 70 21.31 19.50 -3.73
CA ARG A 70 20.69 18.63 -2.71
C ARG A 70 19.37 18.03 -3.21
N VAL A 71 18.53 18.83 -3.86
CA VAL A 71 17.28 18.32 -4.46
C VAL A 71 17.58 17.27 -5.53
N LYS A 72 18.54 17.52 -6.43
CA LYS A 72 18.98 16.54 -7.44
C LYS A 72 19.39 15.22 -6.82
N GLN A 73 20.18 15.25 -5.75
CA GLN A 73 20.59 14.05 -5.02
C GLN A 73 19.39 13.28 -4.44
N LYS A 74 18.38 13.99 -3.91
CA LYS A 74 17.14 13.37 -3.41
C LYS A 74 16.33 12.74 -4.54
N LEU A 75 16.25 13.36 -5.71
CA LEU A 75 15.57 12.77 -6.87
C LEU A 75 16.30 11.51 -7.37
N VAL A 76 17.63 11.51 -7.43
CA VAL A 76 18.42 10.31 -7.79
C VAL A 76 18.23 9.20 -6.75
N LEU A 77 18.21 9.54 -5.47
CA LEU A 77 17.94 8.57 -4.41
C LEU A 77 16.51 8.01 -4.54
N MET A 78 15.53 8.88 -4.82
CA MET A 78 14.14 8.48 -5.03
C MET A 78 14.02 7.42 -6.12
N GLN A 79 14.74 7.57 -7.23
CA GLN A 79 14.76 6.58 -8.33
C GLN A 79 15.24 5.19 -7.88
N ARG A 80 16.24 5.15 -7.00
CA ARG A 80 16.83 3.89 -6.49
C ARG A 80 15.99 3.23 -5.39
N THR A 81 15.10 3.99 -4.76
CA THR A 81 14.20 3.49 -3.71
C THR A 81 13.05 2.68 -4.34
N HIS A 82 12.59 1.62 -3.68
CA HIS A 82 11.44 0.83 -4.19
C HIS A 82 10.14 1.13 -3.44
N SER A 83 10.24 1.41 -2.14
CA SER A 83 9.10 1.70 -1.27
C SER A 83 8.45 3.03 -1.66
N PRO A 84 7.16 3.07 -2.00
CA PRO A 84 6.47 4.32 -2.33
C PRO A 84 6.44 5.27 -1.12
N ILE A 85 6.33 4.75 0.11
CA ILE A 85 6.41 5.56 1.33
C ILE A 85 7.77 6.26 1.44
N ASP A 86 8.87 5.53 1.25
CA ASP A 86 10.21 6.10 1.36
C ASP A 86 10.46 7.14 0.26
N LYS A 87 9.86 6.96 -0.93
CA LYS A 87 9.88 7.98 -2.00
C LYS A 87 9.11 9.24 -1.60
N VAL A 88 7.93 9.13 -0.97
CA VAL A 88 7.20 10.29 -0.43
C VAL A 88 8.03 11.04 0.60
N LEU A 89 8.70 10.33 1.52
CA LEU A 89 9.56 10.99 2.51
C LEU A 89 10.71 11.78 1.85
N LEU A 90 11.26 11.30 0.73
CA LEU A 90 12.24 12.05 -0.06
C LEU A 90 11.61 13.25 -0.76
N LEU A 91 10.40 13.11 -1.29
CA LEU A 91 9.63 14.18 -1.91
C LEU A 91 9.31 15.30 -0.90
N LEU A 92 8.93 14.96 0.33
CA LEU A 92 8.74 15.91 1.42
C LEU A 92 10.03 16.70 1.71
N GLN A 93 11.20 16.05 1.67
CA GLN A 93 12.48 16.73 1.84
C GLN A 93 12.79 17.70 0.70
N VAL A 94 12.39 17.37 -0.53
CA VAL A 94 12.48 18.29 -1.67
C VAL A 94 11.60 19.52 -1.42
N CYS A 95 10.32 19.33 -1.11
CA CYS A 95 9.38 20.43 -0.87
C CYS A 95 9.81 21.32 0.31
N LYS A 96 10.36 20.73 1.39
CA LYS A 96 10.94 21.48 2.51
C LYS A 96 12.13 22.35 2.09
N CYS A 97 12.96 21.89 1.15
CA CYS A 97 14.05 22.69 0.60
C CYS A 97 13.52 23.91 -0.17
N VAL A 98 12.43 23.73 -0.93
CA VAL A 98 11.77 24.83 -1.66
C VAL A 98 11.16 25.83 -0.67
N HIS A 99 10.34 25.38 0.29
CA HIS A 99 9.75 26.25 1.31
C HIS A 99 10.79 27.08 2.07
N LYS A 100 11.91 26.45 2.47
CA LYS A 100 12.99 27.15 3.14
C LYS A 100 13.57 28.27 2.28
N ALA A 101 13.72 28.06 0.98
CA ALA A 101 14.25 29.07 0.06
C ALA A 101 13.25 30.20 -0.20
N MET A 102 11.95 29.91 -0.17
CA MET A 102 10.88 30.91 -0.25
C MET A 102 10.78 31.80 0.99
N GLY A 103 11.55 31.52 2.05
CA GLY A 103 11.50 32.25 3.31
C GLY A 103 10.34 31.84 4.22
N SER A 104 9.65 30.73 3.91
CA SER A 104 8.62 30.17 4.79
C SER A 104 9.27 29.55 6.02
N LEU A 105 9.01 30.16 7.18
CA LEU A 105 9.34 29.59 8.49
C LEU A 105 8.29 28.53 8.86
N HIS A 106 8.64 27.60 9.77
CA HIS A 106 7.71 26.56 10.23
C HIS A 106 6.38 27.20 10.69
N GLY A 107 5.29 26.84 10.01
CA GLY A 107 3.92 27.28 10.35
C GLY A 107 3.37 28.44 9.50
N GLN A 108 4.14 29.00 8.57
CA GLN A 108 3.61 30.01 7.65
C GLN A 108 3.00 29.35 6.41
N GLU A 109 1.69 29.52 6.22
CA GLU A 109 1.00 29.10 5.01
C GLU A 109 1.58 29.83 3.80
N VAL A 110 2.12 29.06 2.86
CA VAL A 110 2.53 29.55 1.56
C VAL A 110 1.37 29.32 0.61
N SER A 111 0.91 30.36 -0.08
CA SER A 111 -0.12 30.19 -1.10
C SER A 111 0.35 29.19 -2.15
N TRP A 112 -0.57 28.34 -2.59
CA TRP A 112 -0.30 27.41 -3.69
C TRP A 112 0.17 28.16 -4.95
N ASP A 113 -0.36 29.38 -5.17
CA ASP A 113 0.01 30.25 -6.28
C ASP A 113 1.49 30.68 -6.26
N ASP A 114 2.11 30.71 -5.08
CA ASP A 114 3.53 31.04 -4.90
C ASP A 114 4.40 29.78 -4.85
N PHE A 115 3.88 28.70 -4.26
CA PHE A 115 4.62 27.45 -4.09
C PHE A 115 4.81 26.72 -5.41
N LEU A 116 3.75 26.60 -6.22
CA LEU A 116 3.79 25.81 -7.45
C LEU A 116 4.83 26.34 -8.45
N PRO A 117 4.93 27.65 -8.77
CA PRO A 117 5.98 28.18 -9.64
C PRO A 117 7.39 27.86 -9.13
N SER A 118 7.61 28.03 -7.82
CA SER A 118 8.91 27.84 -7.18
C SER A 118 9.33 26.37 -7.18
N LEU A 119 8.40 25.46 -6.92
CA LEU A 119 8.61 24.02 -7.03
C LEU A 119 8.91 23.60 -8.47
N SER A 120 8.16 24.14 -9.43
CA SER A 120 8.33 23.87 -10.87
C SER A 120 9.71 24.34 -11.35
N TYR A 121 10.15 25.51 -10.92
CA TYR A 121 11.49 26.04 -11.23
C TYR A 121 12.59 25.12 -10.71
N VAL A 122 12.46 24.64 -9.46
CA VAL A 122 13.44 23.71 -8.88
C VAL A 122 13.48 22.38 -9.66
N ILE A 123 12.33 21.87 -10.12
CA ILE A 123 12.27 20.66 -10.96
C ILE A 123 12.96 20.91 -12.31
N VAL A 124 12.77 22.08 -12.92
CA VAL A 124 13.46 22.50 -14.15
C VAL A 124 14.98 22.53 -13.94
N GLU A 125 15.45 23.20 -12.89
CA GLU A 125 16.87 23.28 -12.55
C GLU A 125 17.48 21.92 -12.21
N CYS A 126 16.66 20.97 -11.72
CA CYS A 126 17.06 19.59 -11.52
C CYS A 126 17.30 18.83 -12.83
N ASN A 127 16.52 19.14 -13.87
CA ASN A 127 16.59 18.52 -15.20
C ASN A 127 16.62 16.97 -15.14
N ARG A 128 15.66 16.39 -14.44
CA ARG A 128 15.49 14.93 -14.28
C ARG A 128 14.10 14.50 -14.77
N PRO A 129 13.90 14.26 -16.08
CA PRO A 129 12.57 13.95 -16.63
C PRO A 129 11.93 12.69 -16.03
N HIS A 130 12.74 11.75 -15.57
CA HIS A 130 12.29 10.51 -14.96
C HIS A 130 11.51 10.69 -13.64
N ILE A 131 11.56 11.89 -13.02
CA ILE A 131 10.71 12.22 -11.86
C ILE A 131 9.21 12.00 -12.14
N LEU A 132 8.75 12.14 -13.39
CA LEU A 132 7.36 11.86 -13.78
C LEU A 132 6.97 10.42 -13.43
N ILE A 133 7.81 9.47 -13.84
CA ILE A 133 7.58 8.04 -13.60
C ILE A 133 7.58 7.73 -12.10
N GLU A 134 8.40 8.43 -11.32
CA GLU A 134 8.44 8.28 -9.87
C GLU A 134 7.19 8.82 -9.17
N VAL A 135 6.67 9.94 -9.67
CA VAL A 135 5.45 10.56 -9.15
C VAL A 135 4.24 9.70 -9.43
N GLU A 136 4.08 9.20 -10.66
CA GLU A 136 2.97 8.32 -11.03
C GLU A 136 3.04 6.97 -10.30
N TYR A 137 4.26 6.43 -10.13
CA TYR A 137 4.49 5.24 -9.31
C TYR A 137 3.99 5.44 -7.86
N MET A 138 4.29 6.59 -7.25
CA MET A 138 3.78 6.93 -5.92
C MET A 138 2.25 7.13 -5.93
N MET A 139 1.73 7.85 -6.92
CA MET A 139 0.29 8.17 -7.02
C MET A 139 -0.60 6.93 -7.13
N GLU A 140 -0.14 5.87 -7.80
CA GLU A 140 -0.91 4.64 -7.97
C GLU A 140 -0.65 3.58 -6.89
N LEU A 141 0.52 3.56 -6.23
CA LEU A 141 0.90 2.48 -5.31
C LEU A 141 0.88 2.84 -3.82
N LEU A 142 0.81 4.12 -3.45
CA LEU A 142 0.66 4.51 -2.05
C LEU A 142 -0.71 4.11 -1.52
N GLU A 143 -0.76 3.50 -0.34
CA GLU A 143 -2.02 3.25 0.36
C GLU A 143 -2.79 4.56 0.60
N PRO A 144 -4.14 4.55 0.51
CA PRO A 144 -4.94 5.77 0.63
C PRO A 144 -4.71 6.57 1.92
N SER A 145 -4.31 5.91 3.01
CA SER A 145 -3.98 6.56 4.28
C SER A 145 -2.79 7.52 4.17
N TRP A 146 -1.85 7.28 3.26
CA TRP A 146 -0.69 8.15 3.00
C TRP A 146 -1.00 9.29 2.02
N LEU A 147 -2.12 9.20 1.29
CA LEU A 147 -2.57 10.25 0.37
C LEU A 147 -3.33 11.37 1.10
N GLY A 148 -3.66 11.19 2.38
CA GLY A 148 -4.18 12.26 3.23
C GLY A 148 -3.08 13.19 3.74
N GLY A 149 -3.42 14.47 3.92
CA GLY A 149 -2.53 15.46 4.55
C GLY A 149 -1.33 15.88 3.70
N GLU A 150 -0.18 16.07 4.35
CA GLU A 150 1.05 16.65 3.77
C GLU A 150 1.59 15.82 2.58
N GLY A 151 1.58 14.48 2.71
CA GLY A 151 2.11 13.58 1.67
C GLY A 151 1.38 13.69 0.34
N GLY A 152 0.04 13.60 0.37
CA GLY A 152 -0.78 13.76 -0.83
C GLY A 152 -0.72 15.16 -1.43
N TYR A 153 -0.74 16.19 -0.57
CA TYR A 153 -0.61 17.59 -1.00
C TYR A 153 0.66 17.83 -1.82
N TYR A 154 1.82 17.40 -1.31
CA TYR A 154 3.07 17.60 -2.04
C TYR A 154 3.22 16.68 -3.25
N LEU A 155 2.73 15.44 -3.17
CA LEU A 155 2.75 14.54 -4.33
C LEU A 155 1.97 15.13 -5.51
N THR A 156 0.76 15.60 -5.24
CA THR A 156 -0.08 16.28 -6.25
C THR A 156 0.49 17.62 -6.69
N SER A 157 1.21 18.34 -5.82
CA SER A 157 1.92 19.57 -6.19
C SER A 157 3.08 19.30 -7.15
N VAL A 158 3.86 18.23 -6.94
CA VAL A 158 4.93 17.84 -7.88
C VAL A 158 4.34 17.38 -9.21
N TYR A 159 3.25 16.60 -9.20
CA TYR A 159 2.54 16.22 -10.43
C TYR A 159 2.06 17.46 -11.19
N ALA A 160 1.42 18.41 -10.48
CA ALA A 160 1.01 19.69 -11.02
C ALA A 160 2.17 20.47 -11.65
N SER A 161 3.34 20.51 -10.99
CA SER A 161 4.54 21.15 -11.55
C SER A 161 4.99 20.49 -12.86
N LEU A 162 4.91 19.17 -12.96
CA LEU A 162 5.28 18.45 -14.18
C LEU A 162 4.32 18.74 -15.32
N CYS A 163 3.01 18.75 -15.06
CA CYS A 163 2.01 19.17 -16.04
C CYS A 163 2.23 20.62 -16.49
N LEU A 164 2.55 21.51 -15.55
CA LEU A 164 2.88 22.91 -15.86
C LEU A 164 4.08 22.97 -16.81
N ILE A 165 5.19 22.31 -16.48
CA ILE A 165 6.41 22.30 -17.31
C ILE A 165 6.13 21.73 -18.70
N GLN A 166 5.30 20.69 -18.81
CA GLN A 166 4.90 20.12 -20.11
C GLN A 166 4.05 21.09 -20.94
N SER A 167 3.25 21.95 -20.29
CA SER A 167 2.37 22.89 -20.98
C SER A 167 3.08 24.15 -21.52
N LEU A 168 4.33 24.39 -21.12
CA LEU A 168 5.12 25.57 -21.51
C LEU A 168 5.52 25.62 -22.98
N ASP A 169 5.31 24.56 -23.77
CA ASP A 169 5.44 24.65 -25.23
C ASP A 169 4.40 25.60 -25.86
N ARG A 170 3.29 25.88 -25.17
CA ARG A 170 2.33 26.90 -25.59
C ARG A 170 2.99 28.26 -25.32
N GLU A 171 3.05 29.16 -26.30
CA GLU A 171 3.65 30.51 -26.17
C GLU A 171 2.92 31.44 -25.17
N GLN A 172 2.06 30.88 -24.32
CA GLN A 172 1.34 31.61 -23.29
C GLN A 172 2.16 31.59 -21.99
N PRO A 173 2.35 32.76 -21.35
CA PRO A 173 2.90 32.80 -20.00
C PRO A 173 1.95 32.11 -19.01
N PHE A 174 2.51 31.58 -17.91
CA PHE A 174 1.72 30.96 -16.85
C PHE A 174 0.67 31.96 -16.32
N SER A 175 -0.61 31.57 -16.40
CA SER A 175 -1.75 32.42 -16.04
C SER A 175 -2.12 32.36 -14.55
N GLY A 176 -1.31 31.69 -13.72
CA GLY A 176 -1.61 31.46 -12.30
C GLY A 176 -2.36 30.16 -12.03
N CYS A 177 -2.86 29.47 -13.05
CA CYS A 177 -3.64 28.24 -12.92
C CYS A 177 -3.05 27.10 -13.74
N LEU A 178 -3.21 25.86 -13.24
CA LEU A 178 -2.96 24.65 -14.04
C LEU A 178 -3.87 24.60 -15.27
N THR A 179 -3.43 23.87 -16.31
CA THR A 179 -4.28 23.65 -17.48
C THR A 179 -5.54 22.86 -17.09
N PRO A 180 -6.68 23.05 -17.81
CA PRO A 180 -7.90 22.30 -17.53
C PRO A 180 -7.69 20.78 -17.56
N GLU A 181 -6.84 20.29 -18.45
CA GLU A 181 -6.51 18.86 -18.57
C GLU A 181 -5.78 18.35 -17.32
N ALA A 182 -4.82 19.11 -16.79
CA ALA A 182 -4.09 18.75 -15.59
C ALA A 182 -4.99 18.77 -14.35
N GLN A 183 -5.90 19.76 -14.26
CA GLN A 183 -6.88 19.82 -13.19
C GLN A 183 -7.85 18.64 -13.23
N GLU A 184 -8.33 18.27 -14.41
CA GLU A 184 -9.25 17.14 -14.58
C GLU A 184 -8.56 15.81 -14.27
N ALA A 185 -7.31 15.62 -14.72
CA ALA A 185 -6.53 14.43 -14.40
C ALA A 185 -6.34 14.24 -12.87
N LEU A 186 -6.02 15.33 -12.15
CA LEU A 186 -5.90 15.30 -10.69
C LEU A 186 -7.24 15.01 -9.99
N LYS A 187 -8.34 15.60 -10.48
CA LYS A 187 -9.70 15.32 -9.97
C LYS A 187 -10.09 13.87 -10.21
N GLU A 188 -9.88 13.35 -11.41
CA GLU A 188 -10.20 11.97 -11.75
C GLU A 188 -9.39 11.01 -10.89
N TRP A 189 -8.07 11.23 -10.78
CA TRP A 189 -7.20 10.46 -9.90
C TRP A 189 -7.69 10.48 -8.44
N SER A 190 -7.96 11.65 -7.89
CA SER A 190 -8.44 11.80 -6.49
C SER A 190 -9.76 11.07 -6.26
N CYS A 191 -10.70 11.18 -7.20
CA CYS A 191 -11.97 10.47 -7.17
C CYS A 191 -11.78 8.94 -7.25
N ARG A 192 -10.89 8.44 -8.13
CA ARG A 192 -10.56 7.01 -8.23
C ARG A 192 -9.99 6.49 -6.91
N ARG A 193 -8.96 7.15 -6.37
CA ARG A 193 -8.29 6.74 -5.13
C ARG A 193 -9.23 6.77 -3.92
N SER A 194 -10.11 7.77 -3.84
CA SER A 194 -11.13 7.86 -2.78
C SER A 194 -12.14 6.71 -2.83
N ARG A 195 -12.62 6.35 -4.03
CA ARG A 195 -13.53 5.20 -4.20
C ARG A 195 -12.84 3.87 -3.86
N GLU A 196 -11.58 3.71 -4.24
CA GLU A 196 -10.80 2.53 -3.91
C GLU A 196 -10.61 2.38 -2.40
N ALA A 197 -10.28 3.47 -1.70
CA ALA A 197 -10.17 3.48 -0.24
C ALA A 197 -11.48 3.07 0.44
N GLN A 198 -12.62 3.58 -0.05
CA GLN A 198 -13.93 3.23 0.47
C GLN A 198 -14.23 1.74 0.28
N ARG A 199 -13.97 1.20 -0.92
CA ARG A 199 -14.15 -0.23 -1.20
C ARG A 199 -13.23 -1.11 -0.37
N GLN A 200 -11.98 -0.71 -0.16
CA GLN A 200 -11.05 -1.42 0.71
C GLN A 200 -11.53 -1.44 2.15
N LYS A 201 -12.04 -0.31 2.67
CA LYS A 201 -12.60 -0.22 4.02
C LYS A 201 -13.83 -1.12 4.20
N GLU A 202 -14.76 -1.09 3.24
CA GLU A 202 -15.94 -1.97 3.22
C GLU A 202 -15.55 -3.45 3.15
N ASN A 203 -14.55 -3.78 2.32
CA ASN A 203 -14.00 -5.14 2.25
C ASN A 203 -13.34 -5.56 3.56
N GLN A 204 -12.56 -4.71 4.22
CA GLN A 204 -11.94 -5.03 5.52
C GLN A 204 -13.00 -5.19 6.62
N GLN A 205 -14.07 -4.40 6.59
CA GLN A 205 -15.17 -4.51 7.56
C GLN A 205 -15.96 -5.80 7.38
N SER A 206 -16.14 -6.26 6.13
CA SER A 206 -16.86 -7.49 5.80
C SER A 206 -15.99 -8.73 5.79
N GLN A 207 -14.68 -8.65 5.56
CA GLN A 207 -13.80 -9.81 5.53
C GLN A 207 -13.28 -10.15 6.94
N ARG A 208 -13.30 -11.44 7.24
CA ARG A 208 -12.75 -12.05 8.45
C ARG A 208 -11.78 -13.13 8.04
N CYS A 209 -10.71 -13.31 8.82
CA CYS A 209 -9.77 -14.41 8.64
C CYS A 209 -9.95 -15.40 9.78
N VAL A 210 -9.98 -16.69 9.44
CA VAL A 210 -10.11 -17.78 10.41
C VAL A 210 -9.04 -18.82 10.11
N ARG A 211 -8.35 -19.29 11.16
CA ARG A 211 -7.34 -20.34 11.01
C ARG A 211 -8.02 -21.70 11.15
N ILE A 212 -7.99 -22.48 10.09
CA ILE A 212 -8.60 -23.81 10.01
C ILE A 212 -7.52 -24.88 10.10
N LEU A 213 -7.64 -25.75 11.10
CA LEU A 213 -6.91 -27.01 11.18
C LEU A 213 -7.73 -28.10 10.48
N PHE A 214 -7.17 -28.73 9.46
CA PHE A 214 -7.74 -29.90 8.80
C PHE A 214 -6.97 -31.15 9.20
N GLN A 215 -7.69 -32.20 9.58
CA GLN A 215 -7.10 -33.52 9.86
C GLN A 215 -7.96 -34.64 9.27
N ASP A 216 -7.32 -35.54 8.53
CA ASP A 216 -7.93 -36.74 7.98
C ASP A 216 -6.90 -37.87 7.84
N GLY A 217 -7.01 -38.90 8.69
CA GLY A 217 -5.99 -39.92 8.83
C GLY A 217 -4.63 -39.32 9.21
N GLU A 218 -3.62 -39.53 8.36
CA GLU A 218 -2.27 -38.97 8.52
C GLU A 218 -2.13 -37.55 7.93
N ARG A 219 -3.12 -37.07 7.16
CA ARG A 219 -3.08 -35.74 6.56
C ARG A 219 -3.46 -34.70 7.60
N SER A 220 -2.53 -33.80 7.91
CA SER A 220 -2.76 -32.63 8.76
C SER A 220 -2.31 -31.38 8.03
N ALA A 221 -3.17 -30.37 7.96
CA ALA A 221 -2.86 -29.10 7.32
C ALA A 221 -3.50 -27.95 8.10
N VAL A 222 -2.82 -26.81 8.16
CA VAL A 222 -3.39 -25.57 8.71
C VAL A 222 -3.42 -24.54 7.59
N ARG A 223 -4.58 -23.93 7.37
CA ARG A 223 -4.75 -22.82 6.41
C ARG A 223 -5.54 -21.69 7.03
N THR A 224 -5.16 -20.46 6.70
CA THR A 224 -5.98 -19.28 7.03
C THR A 224 -6.92 -19.02 5.88
N LEU A 225 -8.22 -19.09 6.13
CA LEU A 225 -9.25 -18.85 5.13
C LEU A 225 -9.88 -17.47 5.35
N GLN A 226 -10.20 -16.80 4.24
CA GLN A 226 -10.98 -15.58 4.24
C GLN A 226 -12.47 -15.92 4.15
N TRP A 227 -13.27 -15.26 4.98
CA TRP A 227 -14.69 -15.52 5.15
C TRP A 227 -15.42 -14.18 5.32
N ARG A 228 -16.69 -14.06 4.88
CA ARG A 228 -17.43 -12.79 5.02
C ARG A 228 -18.26 -12.77 6.30
N ALA A 229 -18.23 -11.66 7.02
CA ALA A 229 -19.08 -11.41 8.17
C ALA A 229 -20.55 -11.58 7.78
N GLY A 230 -21.32 -12.29 8.62
CA GLY A 230 -22.72 -12.62 8.38
C GLY A 230 -22.98 -13.91 7.58
N GLU A 231 -21.98 -14.52 6.94
CA GLU A 231 -22.15 -15.83 6.30
C GLU A 231 -22.34 -16.95 7.35
N THR A 232 -22.84 -18.11 6.94
CA THR A 232 -23.07 -19.23 7.86
C THR A 232 -21.84 -20.11 8.00
N SER A 233 -21.75 -20.87 9.10
CA SER A 233 -20.69 -21.88 9.27
C SER A 233 -20.73 -22.94 8.15
N GLN A 234 -21.90 -23.20 7.56
CA GLN A 234 -22.03 -24.08 6.40
C GLN A 234 -21.29 -23.54 5.17
N ALA A 235 -21.39 -22.24 4.88
CA ALA A 235 -20.64 -21.62 3.78
C ALA A 235 -19.12 -21.73 4.02
N LEU A 236 -18.68 -21.53 5.28
CA LEU A 236 -17.28 -21.73 5.66
C LEU A 236 -16.84 -23.20 5.54
N ALA A 237 -17.70 -24.16 5.89
CA ALA A 237 -17.41 -25.59 5.74
C ALA A 237 -17.26 -26.00 4.27
N GLN A 238 -18.08 -25.44 3.37
CA GLN A 238 -17.95 -25.62 1.92
C GLN A 238 -16.63 -25.04 1.39
N LEU A 239 -16.24 -23.86 1.88
CA LEU A 239 -14.93 -23.27 1.57
C LEU A 239 -13.76 -24.14 2.07
N CYS A 240 -13.90 -24.77 3.23
CA CYS A 240 -12.90 -25.72 3.73
C CYS A 240 -12.82 -26.94 2.81
N ALA A 241 -13.96 -27.52 2.42
CA ALA A 241 -13.99 -28.69 1.54
C ALA A 241 -13.27 -28.45 0.20
N SER A 242 -13.51 -27.29 -0.43
CA SER A 242 -12.82 -26.93 -1.68
C SER A 242 -11.33 -26.65 -1.46
N THR A 243 -10.97 -25.98 -0.36
CA THR A 243 -9.58 -25.61 -0.06
C THR A 243 -8.71 -26.82 0.31
N PHE A 244 -9.27 -27.82 0.99
CA PHE A 244 -8.57 -29.04 1.39
C PHE A 244 -8.77 -30.21 0.41
N GLY A 245 -9.60 -30.04 -0.62
CA GLY A 245 -9.83 -31.05 -1.66
C GLY A 245 -10.56 -32.31 -1.15
N VAL A 246 -11.55 -32.12 -0.27
CA VAL A 246 -12.31 -33.23 0.33
C VAL A 246 -13.34 -33.76 -0.66
N SER A 247 -13.33 -35.07 -0.90
CA SER A 247 -14.23 -35.74 -1.85
C SER A 247 -15.68 -35.82 -1.37
N ASP A 248 -15.89 -36.03 -0.07
CA ASP A 248 -17.21 -36.17 0.56
C ASP A 248 -17.44 -35.10 1.65
N PRO A 249 -17.76 -33.85 1.28
CA PRO A 249 -17.90 -32.74 2.24
C PRO A 249 -18.93 -32.98 3.34
N GLN A 250 -19.93 -33.84 3.08
CA GLN A 250 -21.01 -34.17 4.03
C GLN A 250 -20.52 -34.95 5.26
N GLN A 251 -19.37 -35.61 5.16
CA GLN A 251 -18.78 -36.36 6.27
C GLN A 251 -17.93 -35.49 7.20
N TYR A 252 -17.82 -34.19 6.93
CA TYR A 252 -16.95 -33.29 7.69
C TYR A 252 -17.75 -32.12 8.24
N THR A 253 -17.35 -31.65 9.42
CA THR A 253 -17.96 -30.47 10.04
C THR A 253 -16.89 -29.60 10.70
N LEU A 254 -17.26 -28.35 10.94
CA LEU A 254 -16.42 -27.41 11.67
C LEU A 254 -16.61 -27.63 13.17
N TYR A 255 -15.49 -27.63 13.88
CA TYR A 255 -15.43 -27.69 15.33
C TYR A 255 -14.72 -26.46 15.86
N TRP A 256 -15.18 -25.97 16.99
CA TRP A 256 -14.48 -24.94 17.75
C TRP A 256 -14.14 -25.48 19.13
N ARG A 257 -13.07 -24.96 19.73
CA ARG A 257 -12.63 -25.39 21.05
C ARG A 257 -13.10 -24.39 22.11
N SER A 258 -13.85 -24.86 23.09
CA SER A 258 -14.35 -24.06 24.22
C SER A 258 -14.14 -24.82 25.52
N GLY A 259 -13.48 -24.21 26.51
CA GLY A 259 -13.24 -24.85 27.81
C GLY A 259 -12.42 -26.14 27.78
N GLY A 260 -11.66 -26.40 26.70
CA GLY A 260 -10.88 -27.63 26.52
C GLY A 260 -11.59 -28.72 25.71
N GLU A 261 -12.89 -28.60 25.49
CA GLU A 261 -13.70 -29.53 24.69
C GLU A 261 -13.88 -29.04 23.24
N MET A 262 -14.00 -29.98 22.32
CA MET A 262 -14.33 -29.72 20.91
C MET A 262 -15.84 -29.77 20.73
N ARG A 263 -16.43 -28.68 20.22
CA ARG A 263 -17.88 -28.59 19.95
C ARG A 263 -18.12 -28.37 18.47
N ALA A 264 -19.05 -29.14 17.89
CA ALA A 264 -19.46 -28.95 16.51
C ALA A 264 -20.18 -27.61 16.36
N LEU A 265 -19.86 -26.90 15.28
CA LEU A 265 -20.52 -25.66 14.88
C LEU A 265 -21.83 -26.00 14.16
N PRO A 266 -22.99 -25.51 14.66
CA PRO A 266 -24.25 -25.68 13.95
C PRO A 266 -24.19 -25.02 12.56
N PRO A 267 -24.79 -25.60 11.51
CA PRO A 267 -24.70 -25.09 10.13
C PRO A 267 -25.14 -23.64 9.94
N GLN A 268 -26.08 -23.18 10.79
CA GLN A 268 -26.65 -21.83 10.78
C GLN A 268 -25.91 -20.85 11.69
N ALA A 269 -25.00 -21.33 12.53
CA ALA A 269 -24.25 -20.47 13.44
C ALA A 269 -23.31 -19.56 12.65
N GLN A 270 -23.11 -18.33 13.13
CA GLN A 270 -22.14 -17.41 12.56
C GLN A 270 -20.81 -17.56 13.32
N PRO A 271 -19.71 -17.94 12.65
CA PRO A 271 -18.41 -18.08 13.30
C PRO A 271 -17.91 -16.82 14.04
N GLN A 272 -18.42 -15.63 13.69
CA GLN A 272 -18.10 -14.37 14.34
C GLN A 272 -18.54 -14.32 15.82
N ASP A 273 -19.63 -15.01 16.17
CA ASP A 273 -20.15 -15.06 17.54
C ASP A 273 -19.24 -15.85 18.49
N LEU A 274 -18.31 -16.64 17.92
CA LEU A 274 -17.33 -17.42 18.68
C LEU A 274 -16.03 -16.66 18.97
N ALA A 275 -15.74 -15.61 18.20
CA ALA A 275 -14.46 -14.89 18.28
C ALA A 275 -14.33 -14.04 19.57
N SER A 276 -15.44 -13.72 20.22
CA SER A 276 -15.51 -13.01 21.51
C SER A 276 -14.98 -13.81 22.70
N HIS A 277 -14.78 -15.12 22.55
CA HIS A 277 -14.46 -16.05 23.64
C HIS A 277 -13.04 -16.65 23.59
N SER A 278 -12.17 -16.22 22.66
CA SER A 278 -10.83 -16.82 22.48
C SER A 278 -9.70 -15.78 22.51
N GLU A 279 -8.82 -15.89 23.51
CA GLU A 279 -7.54 -15.17 23.55
C GLU A 279 -6.59 -15.74 22.47
N GLY A 280 -6.68 -15.21 21.24
CA GLY A 280 -5.86 -15.65 20.11
C GLY A 280 -6.52 -15.63 18.74
N GLY A 281 -7.79 -15.20 18.65
CA GLY A 281 -8.57 -15.22 17.42
C GLY A 281 -9.26 -16.57 17.17
N PRO A 282 -10.26 -16.64 16.28
CA PRO A 282 -11.03 -17.86 16.06
C PRO A 282 -10.15 -18.91 15.36
N SER A 283 -9.74 -19.95 16.09
CA SER A 283 -9.17 -21.17 15.51
C SER A 283 -10.25 -22.23 15.44
N LEU A 284 -10.56 -22.73 14.25
CA LEU A 284 -11.52 -23.82 14.03
C LEU A 284 -10.79 -25.06 13.52
N SER A 285 -11.40 -26.22 13.71
CA SER A 285 -10.93 -27.49 13.15
C SER A 285 -11.99 -28.04 12.19
N TYR A 286 -11.59 -28.36 10.97
CA TYR A 286 -12.44 -29.03 9.98
C TYR A 286 -12.09 -30.51 9.98
N LEU A 287 -12.98 -31.33 10.53
CA LEU A 287 -12.72 -32.73 10.86
C LEU A 287 -13.90 -33.60 10.42
N ARG A 288 -13.66 -34.90 10.25
CA ARG A 288 -14.75 -35.84 10.00
C ARG A 288 -15.74 -35.86 11.17
N THR A 289 -17.01 -36.11 10.89
CA THR A 289 -18.08 -36.17 11.90
C THR A 289 -17.93 -37.35 12.85
N ASP A 290 -17.26 -38.41 12.41
CA ASP A 290 -16.91 -39.61 13.19
C ASP A 290 -15.51 -39.52 13.84
N HIS A 291 -14.91 -38.33 13.86
CA HIS A 291 -13.55 -38.17 14.36
C HIS A 291 -13.42 -38.46 15.86
N ASP A 292 -12.44 -39.29 16.21
CA ASP A 292 -12.17 -39.67 17.60
C ASP A 292 -11.39 -38.58 18.35
N PHE A 293 -12.08 -37.86 19.23
CA PHE A 293 -11.50 -36.80 20.06
C PHE A 293 -10.65 -37.32 21.24
N SER A 294 -10.59 -38.64 21.48
CA SER A 294 -9.86 -39.26 22.59
C SER A 294 -8.37 -38.92 22.57
N LYS A 295 -7.79 -38.79 21.37
CA LYS A 295 -6.38 -38.45 21.14
C LYS A 295 -6.09 -36.94 21.17
N MET A 296 -7.11 -36.10 21.28
CA MET A 296 -7.02 -34.64 21.16
C MET A 296 -7.17 -33.89 22.50
N ARG A 297 -7.12 -34.61 23.63
CA ARG A 297 -7.00 -34.02 24.97
C ARG A 297 -5.69 -33.25 25.08
N ARG A 298 -5.74 -32.11 25.76
CA ARG A 298 -4.58 -31.24 26.01
C ARG A 298 -3.40 -32.09 26.53
N LEU A 299 -2.21 -31.84 26.00
CA LEU A 299 -1.02 -31.86 26.84
C LEU A 299 -1.25 -30.80 27.92
N THR A 300 -1.82 -31.21 29.05
CA THR A 300 -1.80 -30.39 30.26
C THR A 300 -0.37 -30.41 30.78
N ARG A 301 0.07 -29.32 31.39
CA ARG A 301 1.42 -29.22 31.98
C ARG A 301 1.74 -30.35 32.97
N GLY A 302 0.71 -31.03 33.52
CA GLY A 302 0.84 -32.20 34.38
C GLY A 302 0.96 -33.56 33.66
N GLY A 303 0.64 -33.66 32.37
CA GLY A 303 0.77 -34.92 31.60
C GLY A 303 2.12 -35.12 30.91
N ALA A 304 3.05 -34.17 31.06
CA ALA A 304 4.39 -34.22 30.47
C ALA A 304 5.47 -34.80 31.41
N VAL A 305 5.09 -35.16 32.63
CA VAL A 305 5.94 -35.77 33.67
C VAL A 305 5.27 -37.08 34.07
N ASP A 306 5.44 -38.12 33.26
CA ASP A 306 5.27 -39.54 33.66
C ASP A 306 5.77 -40.46 32.53
N LEU A 307 6.94 -40.11 31.97
CA LEU A 307 7.71 -41.00 31.08
C LEU A 307 9.14 -41.06 31.61
N SER A 308 9.29 -41.51 32.86
CA SER A 308 10.53 -42.04 33.38
C SER A 308 10.22 -43.16 34.37
N GLU A 309 10.74 -44.35 34.04
CA GLU A 309 10.89 -45.54 34.91
C GLU A 309 9.70 -46.51 34.98
N SER A 310 9.60 -47.37 33.96
CA SER A 310 9.45 -48.82 34.21
C SER A 310 10.06 -49.64 33.07
N VAL A 311 11.38 -49.86 33.17
CA VAL A 311 12.04 -50.99 32.50
C VAL A 311 12.82 -51.76 33.56
N CYS A 312 12.67 -53.08 33.49
CA CYS A 312 13.46 -54.16 34.10
C CYS A 312 12.87 -54.82 35.36
N GLU A 313 12.10 -55.88 35.14
CA GLU A 313 12.28 -57.13 35.91
C GLU A 313 12.64 -58.23 34.90
N GLU A 314 13.73 -58.93 35.20
CA GLU A 314 14.13 -60.22 34.61
C GLU A 314 13.18 -61.34 35.07
#